data_AF-A0A848XJU7-F1
#
_entry.id   AF-A0A848XJU7-F1
#
_cell.length_a   1.000
_cell.length_b   1.000
_cell.length_c   1.000
_cell.angle_alpha   90.00
_cell.angle_beta   90.00
_cell.angle_gamma   90.00
#
_symmetry.space_group_name_H-M   'P 1'
#
loop_
_entity.id
_entity.type
_entity.pdbx_description
1 polymer ?
#
loop_
_entity_poly.entity_id
_entity_poly.type
_entity_poly.pdbx_seq_one_letter_code
_entity_poly.pdbx_strand_id
1 'polypeptide(L)'
;AAHDDPEVARPIAERGPLVSPGVYTVELVARGETSRQRIDVRGDPDLPLTVEDYREREAFLLEVLDLRRSLENSGEEAAPLRRQLNQLYGAINGGGVRQGSLYPPTGTQRQTLERIKTRLRAQGIVAGG
;
A
#
# COMPACT_ATOMS: atom_id res chain seq x y z
N ALA A 1 3.46 -36.96 -0.90
CA ALA A 1 2.14 -36.80 -0.26
C ALA A 1 1.65 -35.40 -0.60
N ALA A 2 0.37 -35.26 -0.94
CA ALA A 2 -0.23 -34.16 -1.69
C ALA A 2 0.20 -32.74 -1.24
N HIS A 3 0.91 -32.02 -2.11
CA HIS A 3 1.09 -30.56 -2.02
C HIS A 3 0.09 -29.79 -2.91
N ASP A 4 -0.72 -30.51 -3.70
CA ASP A 4 -1.72 -29.95 -4.60
C ASP A 4 -3.13 -30.19 -4.06
N ASP A 5 -3.54 -29.36 -3.10
CA ASP A 5 -4.94 -29.23 -2.70
C ASP A 5 -5.53 -27.99 -3.40
N PRO A 6 -6.39 -28.15 -4.43
CA PRO A 6 -6.94 -27.03 -5.20
C PRO A 6 -7.87 -26.12 -4.39
N GLU A 7 -8.30 -26.50 -3.17
CA GLU A 7 -9.02 -25.60 -2.25
C GLU A 7 -8.10 -24.56 -1.57
N VAL A 8 -6.78 -24.75 -1.63
CA VAL A 8 -5.80 -23.96 -0.83
C VAL A 8 -5.18 -22.80 -1.62
N ALA A 9 -5.22 -22.81 -2.95
CA ALA A 9 -4.66 -21.74 -3.77
C ALA A 9 -5.58 -20.50 -3.77
N ARG A 10 -5.81 -19.91 -2.59
CA ARG A 10 -6.33 -18.54 -2.53
C ARG A 10 -5.25 -17.63 -3.08
N PRO A 11 -5.55 -16.77 -4.06
CA PRO A 11 -4.60 -15.76 -4.46
C PRO A 11 -4.24 -14.95 -3.21
N ILE A 12 -2.95 -14.93 -2.89
CA ILE A 12 -2.41 -13.91 -1.98
C ILE A 12 -2.81 -12.58 -2.62
N ALA A 13 -3.66 -11.81 -1.94
CA ALA A 13 -4.11 -10.51 -2.40
C ALA A 13 -2.90 -9.63 -2.80
N GLU A 14 -3.14 -8.56 -3.55
CA GLU A 14 -2.07 -7.61 -3.89
C GLU A 14 -1.27 -7.25 -2.63
N ARG A 15 0.05 -7.46 -2.68
CA ARG A 15 0.92 -7.13 -1.54
C ARG A 15 0.84 -5.63 -1.29
N GLY A 16 0.40 -5.26 -0.10
CA GLY A 16 0.41 -3.88 0.38
C GLY A 16 1.83 -3.37 0.66
N PRO A 17 1.94 -2.10 1.10
CA PRO A 17 3.20 -1.55 1.54
C PRO A 17 3.75 -2.28 2.76
N LEU A 18 5.06 -2.19 2.97
CA LEU A 18 5.69 -2.57 4.23
C LEU A 18 5.11 -1.74 5.38
N VAL A 19 4.84 -2.42 6.51
CA VAL A 19 4.39 -1.79 7.77
C VAL A 19 5.56 -1.11 8.48
N SER A 20 5.26 -0.14 9.34
CA SER A 20 6.26 0.52 10.18
C SER A 20 6.85 -0.42 11.24
N PRO A 21 8.05 -0.13 11.76
CA PRO A 21 8.60 -0.86 12.91
C PRO A 21 7.66 -0.81 14.12
N GLY A 22 7.51 -1.94 14.80
CA GLY A 22 6.59 -2.11 15.91
C GLY A 22 6.27 -3.57 16.21
N VAL A 23 5.52 -3.81 17.28
CA VAL A 23 5.08 -5.15 17.67
C VAL A 23 3.68 -5.41 17.11
N TYR A 24 3.56 -6.41 16.25
CA TYR A 24 2.31 -6.80 15.61
C TYR A 24 1.84 -8.16 16.11
N THR A 25 0.53 -8.36 16.15
CA THR A 25 -0.06 -9.69 16.29
C THR A 25 -0.55 -10.13 14.92
N VAL A 26 0.03 -11.19 14.39
CA VAL A 26 -0.42 -11.83 13.14
C VAL A 26 -1.39 -12.94 13.51
N GLU A 27 -2.54 -12.95 12.85
CA GLU A 27 -3.56 -13.98 12.98
C GLU A 27 -3.68 -14.75 11.66
N LEU A 28 -3.56 -16.08 11.74
CA LEU A 28 -3.78 -16.99 10.62
C LEU A 28 -5.04 -17.80 10.88
N VAL A 29 -6.04 -17.63 10.01
CA VAL A 29 -7.29 -18.41 10.04
C VAL A 29 -7.30 -19.39 8.88
N ALA A 30 -7.38 -20.69 9.18
CA ALA A 30 -7.42 -21.75 8.16
C ALA A 30 -8.27 -22.92 8.65
N ARG A 31 -9.18 -23.40 7.79
CA ARG A 31 -10.05 -24.57 8.08
C ARG A 31 -10.78 -24.51 9.44
N GLY A 32 -11.22 -23.32 9.83
CA GLY A 32 -11.91 -23.09 11.11
C GLY A 32 -10.99 -22.98 12.33
N GLU A 33 -9.68 -23.17 12.16
CA GLU A 33 -8.69 -22.96 13.21
C GLU A 33 -8.10 -21.55 13.14
N THR A 34 -7.64 -21.04 14.28
CA THR A 34 -6.99 -19.74 14.41
C THR A 34 -5.68 -19.89 15.15
N SER A 35 -4.59 -19.43 14.53
CA SER A 35 -3.28 -19.30 15.16
C SER A 35 -2.91 -17.83 15.28
N ARG A 36 -2.27 -17.44 16.39
CA ARG A 36 -1.83 -16.07 16.65
C ARG A 36 -0.37 -16.06 17.06
N GLN A 37 0.40 -15.14 16.51
CA GLN A 37 1.80 -14.94 16.86
C GLN A 37 2.13 -13.46 16.95
N ARG A 38 2.92 -13.09 17.97
CA ARG A 38 3.51 -11.74 18.05
C ARG A 38 4.82 -11.69 17.27
N ILE A 39 4.97 -10.66 16.46
CA ILE A 39 6.16 -10.40 15.65
C ILE A 39 6.67 -8.99 15.98
N ASP A 40 7.98 -8.89 16.20
CA ASP A 40 8.71 -7.62 16.33
C ASP A 40 9.24 -7.23 14.95
N VAL A 41 8.60 -6.24 14.31
CA VAL A 41 9.04 -5.67 13.04
C VAL A 41 10.07 -4.59 13.33
N ARG A 42 11.27 -4.76 12.80
CA ARG A 42 12.38 -3.83 12.99
C ARG A 42 12.63 -3.03 11.72
N GLY A 43 13.03 -1.78 11.90
CA GLY A 43 13.56 -0.97 10.81
C GLY A 43 14.90 -1.53 10.34
N ASP A 44 15.30 -1.14 9.13
CA ASP A 44 16.63 -1.44 8.62
C ASP A 44 17.70 -0.79 9.53
N PRO A 45 18.59 -1.58 10.16
CA PRO A 45 19.59 -1.05 11.10
C PRO A 45 20.67 -0.21 10.41
N ASP A 46 20.84 -0.36 9.09
CA ASP A 46 21.87 0.35 8.32
C ASP A 46 21.34 1.68 7.74
N LEU A 47 20.05 1.96 7.86
CA LEU A 47 19.44 3.22 7.45
C LEU A 47 19.23 4.15 8.64
N PRO A 48 19.58 5.44 8.54
CA PRO A 48 19.37 6.42 9.60
C PRO A 48 17.91 6.92 9.62
N LEU A 49 16.95 6.00 9.66
CA LEU A 49 15.51 6.27 9.66
C LEU A 49 14.91 6.05 11.04
N THR A 50 14.09 7.00 11.48
CA THR A 50 13.31 6.89 12.71
C THR A 50 12.02 6.09 12.47
N VAL A 51 11.37 5.63 13.55
CA VAL A 51 10.04 5.00 13.45
C VAL A 51 9.02 5.96 12.81
N GLU A 52 9.16 7.27 13.03
CA GLU A 52 8.25 8.26 12.43
C GLU A 52 8.43 8.35 10.91
N ASP A 53 9.67 8.24 10.41
CA ASP A 53 9.92 8.21 8.96
C ASP A 53 9.20 7.04 8.29
N TYR A 54 9.25 5.85 8.91
CA TYR A 54 8.51 4.69 8.43
C TYR A 54 6.99 4.90 8.48
N ARG A 55 6.47 5.52 9.56
CA ARG A 55 5.05 5.83 9.71
C ARG A 55 4.55 6.81 8.68
N GLU A 56 5.32 7.87 8.41
CA GLU A 56 4.98 8.83 7.35
C GLU A 56 4.89 8.14 5.98
N ARG A 57 5.84 7.24 5.69
CA ARG A 57 5.83 6.45 4.46
C ARG A 57 4.62 5.50 4.39
N GLU A 58 4.36 4.76 5.46
CA GLU A 58 3.24 3.83 5.54
C GLU A 58 1.90 4.58 5.36
N ALA A 59 1.68 5.65 6.11
CA ALA A 59 0.47 6.46 6.03
C ALA A 59 0.23 6.99 4.61
N PHE A 60 1.29 7.49 3.95
CA PHE A 60 1.20 7.95 2.57
C PHE A 60 0.80 6.85 1.59
N LEU A 61 1.41 5.65 1.71
CA LEU A 61 1.10 4.54 0.82
C LEU A 61 -0.30 3.96 1.07
N LEU A 62 -0.77 3.96 2.33
CA LEU A 62 -2.14 3.59 2.67
C LEU A 62 -3.14 4.58 2.07
N GLU A 63 -2.88 5.88 2.15
CA GLU A 63 -3.73 6.89 1.50
C GLU A 63 -3.79 6.71 -0.03
N VAL A 64 -2.64 6.42 -0.66
CA VAL A 64 -2.59 6.10 -2.09
C VAL A 64 -3.41 4.84 -2.41
N LEU A 65 -3.35 3.80 -1.57
CA LEU A 65 -4.14 2.57 -1.75
C LEU A 65 -5.64 2.80 -1.58
N ASP A 66 -6.05 3.57 -0.59
CA ASP A 66 -7.46 3.92 -0.38
C ASP A 66 -8.00 4.69 -1.59
N LEU A 67 -7.20 5.62 -2.12
CA LEU A 67 -7.56 6.33 -3.33
C LEU A 67 -7.61 5.39 -4.54
N ARG A 68 -6.68 4.44 -4.69
CA ARG A 68 -6.73 3.42 -5.76
C ARG A 68 -8.02 2.61 -5.68
N ARG A 69 -8.42 2.19 -4.48
CA ARG A 69 -9.66 1.43 -4.23
C ARG A 69 -10.90 2.24 -4.62
N SER A 70 -10.93 3.54 -4.32
CA SER A 70 -12.04 4.42 -4.74
C SER A 70 -12.18 4.51 -6.27
N LEU A 71 -11.10 4.24 -7.03
CA LEU A 71 -11.07 4.29 -8.48
C LEU A 71 -11.30 2.95 -9.19
N GLU A 72 -11.49 1.85 -8.45
CA GLU A 72 -11.67 0.50 -9.02
C GLU A 72 -12.91 0.45 -9.92
N ASN A 73 -13.98 1.14 -9.52
CA ASN A 73 -15.25 1.18 -10.24
C ASN A 73 -15.48 2.49 -11.02
N SER A 74 -14.47 3.34 -11.17
CA SER A 74 -14.58 4.59 -11.94
C SER A 74 -14.45 4.35 -13.44
N GLY A 75 -15.14 5.17 -14.24
CA GLY A 75 -15.17 5.09 -15.69
C GLY A 75 -13.86 5.48 -16.38
N GLU A 76 -13.88 5.50 -17.71
CA GLU A 76 -12.71 5.82 -18.56
C GLU A 76 -12.18 7.24 -18.29
N GLU A 77 -13.02 8.17 -17.83
CA GLU A 77 -12.62 9.52 -17.44
C GLU A 77 -11.56 9.52 -16.31
N ALA A 78 -11.59 8.51 -15.44
CA ALA A 78 -10.65 8.37 -14.33
C ALA A 78 -9.34 7.65 -14.73
N ALA A 79 -9.30 7.02 -15.91
CA ALA A 79 -8.17 6.19 -16.34
C ALA A 79 -6.81 6.94 -16.33
N PRO A 80 -6.70 8.21 -16.76
CA PRO A 80 -5.45 8.96 -16.66
C PRO A 80 -4.98 9.18 -15.22
N LEU A 81 -5.92 9.40 -14.29
CA LEU A 81 -5.63 9.62 -12.87
C LEU A 81 -5.25 8.31 -12.17
N ARG A 82 -5.95 7.22 -12.49
CA ARG A 82 -5.60 5.86 -12.04
C ARG A 82 -4.18 5.49 -12.47
N ARG A 83 -3.78 5.79 -13.71
CA ARG A 83 -2.40 5.56 -14.18
C ARG A 83 -1.38 6.38 -13.40
N GLN A 84 -1.62 7.67 -13.17
CA GLN A 84 -0.74 8.53 -12.38
C GLN A 84 -0.60 8.04 -10.94
N LEU A 85 -1.70 7.60 -10.33
CA LEU A 85 -1.70 7.08 -8.97
C LEU A 85 -0.92 5.76 -8.85
N ASN A 86 -1.07 4.86 -9.83
CA ASN A 86 -0.29 3.62 -9.89
C ASN A 86 1.21 3.89 -10.10
N GLN A 87 1.56 4.90 -10.90
CA GLN A 87 2.95 5.34 -11.07
C GLN A 87 3.53 5.90 -9.77
N LEU A 88 2.77 6.73 -9.06
CA LEU A 88 3.17 7.28 -7.75
C LEU A 88 3.37 6.16 -6.72
N TYR A 89 2.43 5.22 -6.64
CA TYR A 89 2.54 4.04 -5.77
C TYR A 89 3.80 3.24 -6.08
N GLY A 90 4.01 2.87 -7.35
CA GLY A 90 5.16 2.08 -7.77
C GLY A 90 6.50 2.79 -7.59
N ALA A 91 6.54 4.12 -7.68
CA ALA A 91 7.76 4.91 -7.47
C ALA A 91 8.26 4.86 -6.01
N ILE A 92 7.36 4.65 -5.04
CA ILE A 92 7.71 4.61 -3.61
C ILE A 92 7.74 3.16 -3.11
N ASN A 93 6.71 2.38 -3.42
CA ASN A 93 6.61 0.99 -2.97
C ASN A 93 7.55 0.06 -3.75
N GLY A 94 7.95 0.44 -4.95
CA GLY A 94 8.64 -0.44 -5.89
C GLY A 94 7.67 -1.38 -6.62
N GLY A 95 8.24 -2.22 -7.48
CA GLY A 95 7.50 -3.22 -8.24
C GLY A 95 8.38 -3.98 -9.23
N GLY A 96 8.16 -5.29 -9.36
CA GLY A 96 8.97 -6.17 -10.19
C GLY A 96 10.45 -6.09 -9.81
N VAL A 97 11.29 -5.66 -10.77
CA VAL A 97 12.74 -5.48 -10.57
C VAL A 97 13.13 -4.14 -9.95
N ARG A 98 12.17 -3.20 -9.79
CA ARG A 98 12.46 -1.87 -9.24
C ARG A 98 12.28 -1.89 -7.73
N GLN A 99 13.37 -1.63 -7.02
CA GLN A 99 13.36 -1.44 -5.59
C GLN A 99 12.54 -0.18 -5.23
N GLY A 100 11.69 -0.30 -4.21
CA GLY A 100 11.04 0.85 -3.60
C GLY A 100 11.98 1.64 -2.70
N SER A 101 11.53 2.78 -2.21
CA SER A 101 12.22 3.55 -1.17
C SER A 101 11.68 3.15 0.19
N LEU A 102 12.55 3.13 1.22
CA LEU A 102 12.15 3.10 2.63
C LEU A 102 12.02 4.50 3.24
N TYR A 103 12.46 5.54 2.53
CA TYR A 103 12.37 6.93 2.99
C TYR A 103 10.93 7.47 2.92
N PRO A 104 10.60 8.49 3.72
CA PRO A 104 9.35 9.24 3.61
C PRO A 104 9.12 9.79 2.20
N PRO A 105 7.85 10.07 1.84
CA PRO A 105 7.55 10.65 0.54
C PRO A 105 8.11 12.08 0.44
N THR A 106 8.73 12.38 -0.71
CA THR A 106 9.27 13.70 -1.02
C THR A 106 8.17 14.75 -1.17
N GLY A 107 8.53 16.03 -1.08
CA GLY A 107 7.59 17.14 -1.32
C GLY A 107 6.88 17.03 -2.68
N THR A 108 7.60 16.64 -3.74
CA THR A 108 7.03 16.42 -5.08
C THR A 108 6.01 15.28 -5.10
N GLN A 109 6.27 14.18 -4.38
CA GLN A 109 5.33 13.06 -4.29
C GLN A 109 4.05 13.47 -3.56
N ARG A 110 4.17 14.21 -2.46
CA ARG A 110 3.02 14.77 -1.72
C ARG A 110 2.20 15.71 -2.59
N GLN A 111 2.85 16.65 -3.29
CA GLN A 111 2.17 17.55 -4.23
C GLN A 111 1.48 16.81 -5.38
N THR A 112 2.07 15.70 -5.84
CA THR A 112 1.46 14.86 -6.88
C THR A 112 0.19 14.21 -6.37
N LEU A 113 0.19 13.63 -5.17
CA LEU A 113 -1.00 13.06 -4.54
C LEU A 113 -2.10 14.11 -4.37
N GLU A 114 -1.78 15.30 -3.85
CA GLU A 114 -2.74 16.40 -3.69
C GLU A 114 -3.38 16.84 -5.00
N ARG A 115 -2.59 16.90 -6.07
CA ARG A 115 -3.08 17.23 -7.40
C ARG A 115 -4.06 16.18 -7.93
N ILE A 116 -3.76 14.90 -7.72
CA ILE A 116 -4.66 13.81 -8.10
C ILE A 116 -5.96 13.91 -7.32
N LYS A 117 -5.90 14.07 -5.99
CA LYS A 117 -7.08 14.25 -5.13
C LYS A 117 -7.94 15.42 -5.58
N THR A 118 -7.34 16.57 -5.83
CA THR A 118 -8.04 17.77 -6.32
C THR A 118 -8.76 17.51 -7.65
N ARG A 119 -8.10 16.84 -8.59
CA ARG A 119 -8.72 16.51 -9.89
C ARG A 119 -9.87 15.51 -9.77
N LEU A 120 -9.73 14.51 -8.92
CA LEU A 120 -10.81 13.54 -8.67
C LEU A 120 -12.04 14.21 -8.06
N ARG A 121 -11.85 15.14 -7.12
CA ARG A 121 -12.95 15.95 -6.55
C ARG A 121 -13.60 16.84 -7.61
N ALA A 122 -12.80 17.51 -8.44
CA ALA A 122 -13.31 18.35 -9.53
C ALA A 122 -14.14 17.56 -10.56
N GLN A 123 -13.86 16.26 -10.72
CA GLN A 123 -14.59 15.34 -11.58
C GLN A 123 -15.77 14.64 -10.87
N GLY A 124 -16.00 14.90 -9.58
CA GLY A 124 -17.06 14.26 -8.79
C GLY A 124 -16.84 12.77 -8.51
N ILE A 125 -15.63 12.25 -8.73
CA ILE A 125 -15.30 10.83 -8.59
C ILE A 125 -15.12 10.44 -7.12
N VAL A 126 -14.56 11.35 -6.31
CA VAL A 126 -14.41 11.17 -4.86
C VAL A 126 -15.06 12.35 -4.14
N ALA A 127 -15.66 12.09 -2.97
CA ALA A 127 -16.26 13.13 -2.15
C ALA A 127 -15.22 14.18 -1.71
N GLY A 128 -15.65 15.43 -1.57
CA GLY A 128 -14.90 16.43 -0.83
C GLY A 128 -14.89 16.02 0.64
N GLY A 129 -13.70 15.79 1.19
CA GLY A 129 -13.49 15.56 2.62
C GLY A 129 -13.56 16.86 3.40
#